data_AF-A0A7K0ZEC2-F1
#
_entry.id   AF-A0A7K0ZEC2-F1
#
_cell.length_a   1.000
_cell.length_b   1.000
_cell.length_c   1.000
_cell.angle_alpha   90.00
_cell.angle_beta   90.00
_cell.angle_gamma   90.00
#
_symmetry.space_group_name_H-M   'P 1'
#
loop_
_entity.id
_entity.type
_entity.pdbx_description
1 polymer ?
#
loop_
_entity_poly.entity_id
_entity_poly.type
_entity_poly.pdbx_seq_one_letter_code
_entity_poly.pdbx_strand_id
1 'polypeptide(L)' 'ATIADLAVATNCGQIKTGAPARSDRVAKYNQLLRIEEMLGDSARFRGRSALAPLR' A
#
# COMPACT_ATOMS: atom_id res chain seq x y z
N ALA A 1 -3.57 -7.04 -7.26
CA ALA A 1 -2.11 -7.15 -7.25
C ALA A 1 -1.52 -5.91 -7.89
N THR A 2 -1.46 -5.78 -9.23
CA THR A 2 -0.71 -4.74 -9.97
C THR A 2 -0.70 -3.31 -9.40
N ILE A 3 -1.85 -2.76 -8.98
CA ILE A 3 -1.89 -1.39 -8.43
C ILE A 3 -1.23 -1.26 -7.05
N ALA A 4 -1.16 -2.34 -6.26
CA ALA A 4 -0.40 -2.38 -5.01
C ALA A 4 1.10 -2.31 -5.30
N ASP A 5 1.58 -3.11 -6.26
CA ASP A 5 2.97 -3.10 -6.69
C ASP A 5 3.35 -1.72 -7.25
N LEU A 6 2.50 -1.11 -8.07
CA LEU A 6 2.69 0.25 -8.59
C LEU A 6 2.79 1.31 -7.48
N ALA A 7 1.93 1.22 -6.46
CA ALA A 7 1.94 2.16 -5.34
C ALA A 7 3.24 2.09 -4.53
N VAL A 8 3.77 0.87 -4.31
CA VAL A 8 5.05 0.68 -3.61
C VAL A 8 6.22 1.12 -4.50
N ALA A 9 6.24 0.72 -5.78
CA ALA A 9 7.31 1.06 -6.72
C ALA A 9 7.48 2.58 -6.90
N THR A 10 6.38 3.32 -6.88
CA THR A 10 6.40 4.79 -7.01
C THR A 10 6.56 5.53 -5.68
N ASN A 11 6.57 4.82 -4.55
CA ASN A 11 6.56 5.41 -3.21
C ASN A 11 5.50 6.50 -3.03
N CYS A 12 4.32 6.34 -3.64
CA CYS A 12 3.27 7.37 -3.64
C CYS A 12 2.67 7.64 -2.25
N GLY A 13 2.89 6.71 -1.30
CA GLY A 13 2.52 6.85 0.10
C GLY A 13 1.05 6.58 0.41
N GLN A 14 0.16 6.60 -0.58
CA GLN A 14 -1.27 6.34 -0.41
C GLN A 14 -1.83 5.51 -1.55
N ILE A 15 -2.74 4.60 -1.22
CA ILE A 15 -3.49 3.80 -2.18
C ILE A 15 -4.95 3.71 -1.74
N LYS A 16 -5.88 3.92 -2.69
CA LYS A 16 -7.31 3.69 -2.46
C LYS A 16 -7.75 2.49 -3.29
N THR A 17 -8.06 1.38 -2.64
CA THR A 17 -8.43 0.13 -3.31
C THR A 17 -9.79 -0.45 -2.86
N GLY A 18 -10.64 0.38 -2.24
CA GLY A 18 -11.98 0.00 -1.78
C GLY A 18 -12.04 -0.62 -0.38
N ALA A 19 -13.23 -0.91 0.12
CA ALA A 19 -13.41 -1.54 1.45
C ALA A 19 -12.82 -2.97 1.49
N PRO A 20 -12.44 -3.49 2.67
CA PRO A 20 -11.95 -4.86 2.85
C PRO A 20 -13.10 -5.88 2.78
N ALA A 21 -13.83 -5.86 1.67
CA ALA A 21 -14.94 -6.76 1.36
C ALA A 21 -14.89 -7.11 -0.12
N ARG A 22 -15.22 -8.37 -0.45
CA ARG A 22 -15.06 -9.00 -1.77
C ARG A 22 -13.59 -9.26 -2.17
N SER A 23 -13.39 -10.41 -2.80
CA SER A 23 -12.05 -10.93 -3.14
C SER A 23 -11.26 -10.03 -4.08
N ASP A 24 -11.92 -9.33 -5.00
CA ASP A 24 -11.27 -8.40 -5.92
C ASP A 24 -10.53 -7.29 -5.18
N ARG A 25 -11.11 -6.72 -4.13
CA ARG A 25 -10.50 -5.64 -3.33
C ARG A 25 -9.49 -6.19 -2.34
N VAL A 26 -9.84 -7.26 -1.64
CA VAL A 26 -8.97 -7.94 -0.66
C VAL A 26 -7.66 -8.40 -1.29
N ALA A 27 -7.67 -8.84 -2.55
CA ALA A 27 -6.46 -9.24 -3.27
C ALA A 27 -5.40 -8.13 -3.40
N LYS A 28 -5.76 -6.84 -3.27
CA LYS A 28 -4.79 -5.74 -3.26
C LYS A 28 -4.17 -5.56 -1.88
N TYR A 29 -4.96 -5.65 -0.82
CA TYR A 29 -4.46 -5.65 0.56
C TYR A 29 -3.53 -6.84 0.82
N ASN A 30 -3.90 -8.05 0.38
CA ASN A 30 -3.05 -9.23 0.53
C ASN A 30 -1.73 -9.09 -0.25
N GLN A 31 -1.74 -8.38 -1.39
CA GLN A 31 -0.50 -8.09 -2.11
C GLN A 31 0.39 -7.12 -1.32
N LEU A 32 -0.18 -6.10 -0.68
CA LEU A 32 0.59 -5.20 0.19
C LEU A 32 1.23 -5.94 1.37
N LEU A 33 0.51 -6.89 1.98
CA LEU A 33 1.06 -7.74 3.05
C LEU A 33 2.25 -8.58 2.56
N ARG A 34 2.15 -9.21 1.38
CA ARG A 34 3.26 -9.97 0.79
C ARG A 34 4.46 -9.08 0.45
N ILE A 35 4.21 -7.88 -0.08
CA ILE A 35 5.29 -6.93 -0.39
C ILE A 35 6.00 -6.48 0.89
N GLU A 36 5.25 -6.19 1.96
CA GLU A 36 5.82 -5.85 3.26
C GLU A 36 6.68 -7.01 3.81
N GLU A 37 6.15 -8.23 3.80
CA GLU A 37 6.88 -9.44 4.21
C GLU A 37 8.18 -9.62 3.40
N MET A 38 8.12 -9.44 2.07
CA MET A 38 9.29 -9.50 1.19
C MET A 38 10.34 -8.43 1.48
N LEU A 39 9.92 -7.21 1.84
CA LEU A 39 10.82 -6.10 2.13
C LEU A 39 11.47 -6.22 3.52
N GLY A 40 10.83 -6.91 4.45
CA GLY A 40 11.31 -7.10 5.82
C GLY A 40 11.71 -5.76 6.47
N ASP A 41 12.93 -5.69 6.99
CA ASP A 41 13.46 -4.51 7.68
C ASP A 41 13.58 -3.25 6.80
N SER A 42 13.44 -3.36 5.48
CA SER A 42 13.42 -2.21 4.56
C SER A 42 12.02 -1.60 4.38
N ALA A 43 10.96 -2.29 4.82
CA ALA A 43 9.59 -1.81 4.69
C ALA A 43 9.34 -0.55 5.54
N ARG A 44 8.68 0.47 4.99
CA ARG A 44 8.38 1.73 5.71
C ARG A 44 6.93 2.14 5.54
N PHE A 45 6.20 2.19 6.64
CA PHE A 45 4.86 2.80 6.70
C PHE A 45 4.97 4.28 7.10
N ARG A 46 4.66 5.19 6.17
CA ARG A 46 4.78 6.65 6.39
C ARG A 46 3.69 7.25 7.28
N GLY A 47 2.60 6.52 7.57
CA GLY A 47 1.52 6.99 8.43
C GLY A 47 1.00 8.37 8.03
N ARG A 48 0.86 9.28 9.01
CA ARG A 48 0.39 10.66 8.78
C ARG A 48 1.34 11.46 7.87
N SER A 49 2.63 11.14 7.84
CA SER A 49 3.61 11.81 6.97
C SER A 49 3.41 11.51 5.47
N ALA A 50 2.54 10.56 5.13
CA ALA A 50 2.11 10.33 3.75
C ALA A 50 1.07 11.35 3.25
N LEU A 51 0.43 12.09 4.16
CA LEU A 51 -0.47 13.18 3.81
C LEU A 51 0.37 14.38 3.38
N ALA A 52 0.00 15.01 2.27
CA ALA A 52 0.64 16.27 1.88
C ALA A 52 0.53 17.28 3.04
N PRO A 53 1.57 18.09 3.32
CA PRO A 53 1.45 19.16 4.29
C PRO A 53 0.32 20.09 3.83
N LEU A 54 -0.71 20.22 4.67
CA LEU A 54 -1.65 21.32 4.55
C LEU A 54 -0.82 22.58 4.76
N ARG A 55 -0.66 23.37 3.69
CA ARG A 55 -0.12 24.73 3.81
C ARG A 55 -1.09 25.59 4.60
#